data_AF-A0A9D5AGS8-F1
#
_entry.id   AF-A0A9D5AGS8-F1
#
_cell.length_a   1.000
_cell.length_b   1.000
_cell.length_c   1.000
_cell.angle_alpha   90.00
_cell.angle_beta   90.00
_cell.angle_gamma   90.00
#
_symmetry.space_group_name_H-M   'P 1'
#
loop_
_entity.id
_entity.type
_entity.pdbx_description
1 polymer ?
#
loop_
_entity_poly.entity_id
_entity_poly.type
_entity_poly.pdbx_seq_one_letter_code
_entity_poly.pdbx_strand_id
1 'polypeptide(L)'
;MWEVKAPSKVKIFTWRLLLDRLPIRVQLIKKSIIPSSEANLCIFCAINDEDTFHFLFQCTFSVFVWQQVYTWLDRAPLVGLDQADHLLKTYNLLKGSPGNNK
;
A
#
# COMPACT_ATOMS: atom_id res chain seq x y z
N MET A 1 -5.49 12.08 -11.14
CA MET A 1 -4.16 11.67 -10.63
C MET A 1 -3.01 12.39 -11.34
N TRP A 2 -3.03 12.51 -12.68
CA TRP A 2 -1.93 13.14 -13.42
C TRP A 2 -1.74 14.65 -13.14
N GLU A 3 -2.79 15.32 -12.67
CA GLU A 3 -2.78 16.73 -12.24
C GLU A 3 -2.04 17.00 -10.93
N VAL A 4 -1.70 15.97 -10.14
CA VAL A 4 -1.00 16.16 -8.86
C VAL A 4 0.40 16.74 -9.11
N LYS A 5 0.82 17.74 -8.32
CA LYS A 5 2.21 18.24 -8.34
C LYS A 5 3.14 17.25 -7.64
N ALA A 6 3.48 16.17 -8.34
CA ALA A 6 4.41 15.14 -7.89
C ALA A 6 5.35 14.72 -9.04
N PRO A 7 6.56 14.20 -8.73
CA PRO A 7 7.44 13.62 -9.76
C PRO A 7 6.75 12.49 -10.53
N SER A 8 7.06 12.33 -11.82
CA SER A 8 6.44 11.31 -12.69
C SER A 8 6.55 9.89 -12.13
N LYS A 9 7.66 9.56 -11.46
CA LYS A 9 7.85 8.26 -10.81
C LYS A 9 6.80 8.01 -9.71
N VAL A 10 6.48 9.02 -8.92
CA VAL A 10 5.45 8.93 -7.86
C VAL A 10 4.07 8.75 -8.49
N LYS A 11 3.75 9.51 -9.54
CA LYS A 11 2.47 9.36 -10.26
C LYS A 11 2.29 7.96 -10.84
N ILE A 12 3.30 7.43 -11.51
CA ILE A 12 3.27 6.07 -12.08
C ILE A 12 3.13 5.02 -10.97
N PHE A 13 3.86 5.19 -9.87
CA PHE A 13 3.74 4.31 -8.71
C PHE A 13 2.30 4.32 -8.15
N THR A 14 1.72 5.50 -7.91
CA THR A 14 0.34 5.65 -7.46
C THR A 14 -0.65 5.05 -8.46
N TRP A 15 -0.45 5.23 -9.76
CA TRP A 15 -1.29 4.59 -10.79
C TRP A 15 -1.26 3.07 -10.70
N ARG A 16 -0.07 2.49 -10.59
CA ARG A 16 0.07 1.04 -10.43
C ARG A 16 -0.56 0.56 -9.13
N LEU A 17 -0.38 1.31 -8.05
CA LEU A 17 -1.00 1.04 -6.75
C LEU A 17 -2.53 0.98 -6.85
N LEU A 18 -3.16 2.01 -7.45
CA LEU A 18 -4.62 2.07 -7.55
C LEU A 18 -5.22 0.94 -8.38
N LEU A 19 -4.46 0.39 -9.32
CA LEU A 19 -4.89 -0.71 -10.17
C LEU A 19 -4.50 -2.11 -9.67
N ASP A 20 -3.96 -2.23 -8.44
CA ASP A 20 -3.31 -3.46 -7.94
C ASP A 20 -2.30 -4.04 -8.93
N ARG A 21 -1.44 -3.19 -9.50
CA ARG A 21 -0.40 -3.58 -10.46
C ARG A 21 1.01 -3.43 -9.90
N LEU A 22 1.15 -3.41 -8.57
CA LEU A 22 2.44 -3.49 -7.93
C LEU A 22 2.98 -4.93 -8.00
N PRO A 23 4.32 -5.11 -8.10
CA PRO A 23 4.94 -6.43 -8.12
C PRO A 23 5.04 -7.04 -6.72
N ILE A 24 3.90 -7.16 -6.02
CA ILE A 24 3.76 -7.77 -4.70
C ILE A 24 3.43 -9.27 -4.82
N ARG A 25 3.80 -10.10 -3.84
CA ARG A 25 3.67 -11.57 -3.91
C ARG A 25 2.27 -12.03 -4.34
N VAL A 26 1.22 -11.52 -3.69
CA VAL A 26 -0.17 -11.88 -4.03
C VAL A 26 -0.49 -11.59 -5.49
N GLN A 27 -0.01 -10.48 -6.05
CA GLN A 27 -0.25 -10.14 -7.46
C GLN A 27 0.60 -10.98 -8.42
N LEU A 28 1.81 -11.35 -8.02
CA LEU A 28 2.71 -12.20 -8.81
C LEU A 28 2.18 -13.64 -8.89
N ILE A 29 1.66 -14.18 -7.77
CA ILE A 29 1.01 -15.51 -7.73
C ILE A 29 -0.26 -15.50 -8.57
N LYS A 30 -1.10 -14.46 -8.45
CA LYS A 30 -2.30 -14.30 -9.30
C LYS A 30 -1.98 -14.27 -10.80
N LYS A 31 -0.79 -13.81 -11.18
CA LYS A 31 -0.32 -13.76 -12.57
C LYS A 31 0.48 -15.00 -12.98
N SER A 32 0.62 -15.99 -12.09
CA SER A 32 1.44 -17.19 -12.30
C SER A 32 2.90 -16.88 -12.66
N ILE A 33 3.42 -15.73 -12.19
CA ILE A 33 4.83 -15.34 -12.38
C ILE A 33 5.71 -16.12 -11.38
N ILE A 34 5.21 -16.33 -10.17
CA ILE A 34 5.85 -17.18 -9.15
C ILE A 34 4.90 -18.35 -8.78
N PRO A 35 5.44 -19.51 -8.36
CA PRO A 35 4.63 -20.66 -7.99
C PRO A 35 3.67 -20.35 -6.84
N SER A 36 2.44 -20.86 -6.91
CA SER A 36 1.45 -20.75 -5.82
C SER A 36 1.85 -21.56 -4.57
N SER A 37 2.86 -22.43 -4.70
CA SER A 37 3.47 -23.15 -3.58
C SER A 37 4.43 -22.28 -2.76
N GLU A 38 4.84 -21.12 -3.28
CA GLU A 38 5.62 -20.18 -2.48
C GLU A 38 4.73 -19.46 -1.47
N ALA A 39 5.29 -19.22 -0.28
CA ALA A 39 4.61 -18.49 0.76
C ALA A 39 4.28 -17.07 0.27
N ASN A 40 3.02 -16.64 0.45
CA ASN A 40 2.58 -15.27 0.19
C ASN A 40 3.11 -14.27 1.22
N LEU A 41 3.90 -14.71 2.19
CA LEU A 41 4.38 -13.90 3.30
C LEU A 41 5.16 -12.68 2.83
N CYS A 42 4.88 -11.56 3.47
CA CYS A 42 5.60 -10.31 3.32
C CYS A 42 7.09 -10.48 3.61
N ILE A 43 7.94 -10.08 2.67
CA ILE A 43 9.39 -10.20 2.82
C ILE A 43 9.96 -9.34 3.95
N PHE A 44 9.23 -8.30 4.38
CA PHE A 44 9.69 -7.36 5.40
C PHE A 44 9.33 -7.82 6.81
N CYS A 45 8.12 -8.36 7.02
CA CYS A 45 7.68 -8.78 8.35
C CYS A 45 7.62 -10.29 8.55
N ALA A 46 7.53 -11.08 7.49
CA ALA A 46 7.39 -12.54 7.49
C ALA A 46 6.21 -13.09 8.33
N ILE A 47 5.22 -12.24 8.66
CA ILE A 47 4.09 -12.60 9.53
C ILE A 47 2.79 -12.73 8.75
N ASN A 48 2.47 -11.73 7.91
CA ASN A 48 1.23 -11.67 7.13
C ASN A 48 1.51 -11.78 5.63
N ASP A 49 0.49 -12.13 4.86
CA ASP A 49 0.55 -12.14 3.40
C ASP A 49 0.84 -10.74 2.84
N GLU A 50 1.64 -10.69 1.77
CA GLU A 50 2.00 -9.48 1.06
C GLU A 50 0.93 -9.12 0.02
N ASP A 51 -0.12 -8.47 0.49
CA ASP A 51 -1.01 -7.70 -0.38
C ASP A 51 -0.65 -6.21 -0.40
N THR A 52 -1.32 -5.46 -1.27
CA THR A 52 -1.10 -4.02 -1.47
C THR A 52 -1.26 -3.23 -0.17
N PHE A 53 -2.23 -3.64 0.65
CA PHE A 53 -2.60 -2.93 1.87
C PHE A 53 -1.60 -3.22 2.99
N HIS A 54 -1.26 -4.49 3.19
CA HIS A 54 -0.23 -4.89 4.11
C HIS A 54 1.11 -4.25 3.76
N PHE A 55 1.54 -4.35 2.51
CA PHE A 55 2.82 -3.81 2.04
C PHE A 55 2.97 -2.30 2.28
N LEU A 56 1.89 -1.50 2.17
CA LEU A 56 2.01 -0.05 2.33
C LEU A 56 1.67 0.48 3.72
N PHE A 57 0.77 -0.18 4.45
CA PHE A 57 0.12 0.46 5.60
C PHE A 57 0.11 -0.38 6.88
N GLN A 58 0.14 -1.71 6.81
CA GLN A 58 0.09 -2.56 8.01
C GLN A 58 1.41 -3.22 8.35
N CYS A 59 2.31 -3.39 7.37
CA CYS A 59 3.61 -3.96 7.61
C CYS A 59 4.39 -3.09 8.61
N THR A 60 4.97 -3.72 9.64
CA THR A 60 5.76 -3.04 10.67
C THR A 60 6.87 -2.17 10.06
N PHE A 61 7.52 -2.67 9.00
CA PHE A 61 8.51 -1.90 8.23
C PHE A 61 7.90 -0.64 7.60
N SER A 62 6.75 -0.76 6.94
CA SER A 62 6.11 0.36 6.26
C SER A 62 5.58 1.40 7.24
N VAL A 63 5.02 0.96 8.36
CA VAL A 63 4.63 1.84 9.48
C VAL A 63 5.84 2.64 9.98
N PHE A 64 6.98 1.98 10.18
CA PHE A 64 8.21 2.65 10.57
C PHE A 64 8.65 3.70 9.53
N VAL A 65 8.64 3.36 8.23
CA VAL A 65 8.97 4.33 7.16
C VAL A 65 8.03 5.54 7.20
N TRP A 66 6.72 5.32 7.37
CA TRP A 66 5.76 6.43 7.48
C TRP A 66 6.07 7.32 8.69
N GLN A 67 6.38 6.77 9.86
CA GLN A 67 6.76 7.55 11.04
C GLN A 67 7.96 8.47 10.76
N GLN A 68 8.97 7.97 10.02
CA GLN A 68 10.12 8.78 9.62
C GLN A 68 9.72 9.89 8.64
N VAL A 69 8.83 9.63 7.70
CA VAL A 69 8.31 10.63 6.76
C VAL A 69 7.52 11.72 7.49
N TYR A 70 6.67 11.37 8.45
CA TYR A 70 5.92 12.35 9.25
C TYR A 70 6.88 13.24 10.05
N THR A 71 7.87 12.63 10.70
CA THR A 71 8.92 13.36 11.41
C THR A 71 9.68 14.32 10.48
N TRP A 72 10.04 13.88 9.27
CA TRP A 72 10.71 14.73 8.28
C TRP A 72 9.86 15.93 7.82
N LEU A 73 8.54 15.76 7.77
CA LEU A 73 7.60 16.82 7.40
C LEU A 73 7.27 17.78 8.56
N ASP A 74 7.95 17.65 9.71
CA ASP A 74 7.64 18.36 10.96
C ASP A 74 6.16 18.21 11.36
N ARG A 75 5.61 17.04 11.05
CA ARG A 75 4.27 16.65 11.48
C ARG A 75 4.44 15.70 12.64
N ALA A 76 3.67 15.92 13.70
CA ALA A 76 3.63 15.00 14.82
C ALA A 76 3.46 13.57 14.27
N PRO A 77 4.34 12.62 14.64
CA PRO A 77 4.06 11.21 14.40
C PRO A 77 2.70 10.99 15.03
N LEU A 78 1.74 10.46 14.28
CA LEU A 78 0.41 10.17 14.82
C LEU A 78 0.59 8.95 15.75
N VAL A 79 1.05 9.22 16.97
CA VAL A 79 1.32 8.23 18.01
C VAL A 79 -0.03 7.72 18.49
N GLY A 80 -0.28 6.43 18.23
CA GLY A 80 -1.50 5.76 18.61
C GLY A 80 -2.58 5.81 17.53
N LEU A 81 -2.82 4.65 16.90
CA LEU A 81 -4.10 4.25 16.33
C LEU A 81 -4.84 5.31 15.47
N ASP A 82 -4.29 5.71 14.32
CA ASP A 82 -5.08 6.32 13.23
C ASP A 82 -4.35 6.38 11.87
N GLN A 83 -3.05 6.07 11.79
CA GLN A 83 -2.33 6.15 10.49
C GLN A 83 -2.79 5.10 9.48
N ALA A 84 -2.89 3.84 9.89
CA ALA A 84 -3.41 2.80 9.03
C ALA A 84 -4.88 3.08 8.66
N ASP A 85 -5.67 3.64 9.56
CA ASP A 85 -7.09 3.95 9.32
C ASP A 85 -7.28 5.18 8.44
N HIS A 86 -6.51 6.24 8.63
CA HIS A 86 -6.49 7.40 7.73
C HIS A 86 -5.97 6.99 6.35
N LEU A 87 -4.87 6.23 6.30
CA LEU A 87 -4.33 5.73 5.03
C LEU A 87 -5.30 4.75 4.36
N LEU A 88 -5.97 3.88 5.12
CA LEU A 88 -7.04 2.99 4.65
C LEU A 88 -8.23 3.79 4.13
N LYS A 89 -8.68 4.82 4.84
CA LYS A 89 -9.71 5.74 4.37
C LYS A 89 -9.27 6.38 3.06
N THR A 90 -8.05 6.92 2.97
CA THR A 90 -7.56 7.50 1.72
C THR A 90 -7.44 6.48 0.60
N TYR A 91 -6.98 5.27 0.87
CA TYR A 91 -6.88 4.18 -0.10
C TYR A 91 -8.25 3.72 -0.59
N ASN A 92 -9.21 3.52 0.31
CA ASN A 92 -10.58 3.15 -0.02
C ASN A 92 -11.31 4.27 -0.77
N LEU A 93 -11.08 5.52 -0.40
CA LEU A 93 -11.57 6.68 -1.15
C LEU A 93 -11.00 6.70 -2.57
N LEU A 94 -9.71 6.38 -2.73
CA LEU A 94 -9.07 6.33 -4.04
C LEU A 94 -9.50 5.11 -4.88
N LYS A 95 -9.83 3.98 -4.24
CA LYS A 95 -10.35 2.77 -4.90
C LYS A 95 -11.82 2.90 -5.33
N GLY A 96 -12.54 3.86 -4.75
CA GLY A 96 -13.99 3.98 -4.91
C GLY A 96 -14.72 2.87 -4.17
N SER A 97 -15.84 3.19 -3.52
CA SER A 97 -16.76 2.15 -3.03
C SER A 97 -17.18 1.28 -4.23
N PRO A 98 -17.22 -0.05 -4.12
CA PRO A 98 -17.74 -0.88 -5.20
C PRO A 98 -19.15 -0.39 -5.50
N GLY A 99 -19.32 0.25 -6.66
CA GLY A 99 -20.64 0.58 -7.17
C GLY A 99 -21.42 -0.71 -7.23
N ASN A 100 -22.51 -0.76 -6.46
CA ASN A 100 -23.58 -1.72 -6.67
C ASN A 100 -24.09 -1.54 -8.10
N ASN A 101 -23.52 -2.30 -9.03
CA ASN A 101 -24.13 -2.53 -10.33
C ASN A 101 -25.25 -3.55 -10.12
N LYS A 102 -26.44 -3.04 -9.83
CA LYS A 102 -27.70 -3.67 -10.25
C LYS A 102 -27.93 -3.38 -11.73
#